data_AF-A0A935KSP9-F1
#
_entry.id   AF-A0A935KSP9-F1
#
_cell.length_a   1.000
_cell.length_b   1.000
_cell.length_c   1.000
_cell.angle_alpha   90.00
_cell.angle_beta   90.00
_cell.angle_gamma   90.00
#
_symmetry.space_group_name_H-M   'P 1'
#
loop_
_entity.id
_entity.type
_entity.pdbx_description
1 polymer ?
#
loop_
_entity_poly.entity_id
_entity_poly.type
_entity_poly.pdbx_seq_one_letter_code
_entity_poly.pdbx_strand_id
1 'polypeptide(L)'
;MSKNLNASKFTVPDACEDALMTLSGENSASVLHIATHGFFFPEPEKKYDEFTTGNTGSKLFATSGNPLKRSGIVLSGANNFWRKGEKNETTSDGIITAEEIINNLNLENTEFVLLSACETGLGDIKGGEGVYGLQRAFQLAGAKAMIMSLWKVPDEKTALLMNSSTPTGWEE
;
A
#
# COMPACT_ATOMS: atom_id res chain seq x y z
N MET A 1 9.86 -16.24 32.07
CA MET A 1 10.09 -14.78 31.95
C MET A 1 9.13 -14.25 30.91
N SER A 2 8.06 -13.55 31.30
CA SER A 2 7.28 -12.78 30.33
C SER A 2 8.14 -11.59 29.91
N LYS A 3 8.60 -11.55 28.66
CA LYS A 3 9.12 -10.31 28.09
C LYS A 3 7.94 -9.35 28.07
N ASN A 4 8.00 -8.25 28.82
CA ASN A 4 7.04 -7.16 28.69
C ASN A 4 7.23 -6.57 27.29
N LEU A 5 6.35 -6.93 26.37
CA LEU A 5 6.32 -6.35 25.03
C LEU A 5 5.62 -5.00 25.13
N ASN A 6 6.35 -3.92 24.86
CA ASN A 6 5.76 -2.61 24.64
C ASN A 6 5.21 -2.57 23.21
N ALA A 7 3.92 -2.28 23.07
CA ALA A 7 3.25 -2.19 21.79
C ALA A 7 2.70 -0.78 21.58
N SER A 8 3.04 -0.18 20.44
CA SER A 8 2.44 1.05 19.95
C SER A 8 1.42 0.70 18.88
N LYS A 9 0.21 1.28 18.97
CA LYS A 9 -0.88 1.03 18.02
C LYS A 9 -1.22 2.32 17.30
N PHE A 10 -1.22 2.26 15.98
CA PHE A 10 -1.67 3.34 15.10
C PHE A 10 -2.93 2.87 14.37
N THR A 11 -3.96 3.70 14.35
CA THR A 11 -5.19 3.48 13.58
C THR A 11 -5.55 4.78 12.87
N VAL A 12 -6.55 4.78 11.99
CA VAL A 12 -7.04 6.03 11.37
C VAL A 12 -7.39 7.06 12.47
N PRO A 13 -6.97 8.33 12.36
CA PRO A 13 -6.22 8.92 11.25
C PRO A 13 -4.68 8.79 11.35
N ASP A 14 -4.15 8.37 12.50
CA ASP A 14 -2.73 8.36 12.86
C ASP A 14 -1.90 7.29 12.13
N ALA A 15 -2.54 6.28 11.53
CA ALA A 15 -1.88 5.28 10.68
C ALA A 15 -1.59 5.85 9.27
N CYS A 16 -0.86 6.96 9.21
CA CYS A 16 -0.44 7.64 7.98
C CYS A 16 1.01 7.28 7.60
N GLU A 17 1.43 7.74 6.42
CA GLU A 17 2.80 7.54 5.92
C GLU A 17 3.84 8.13 6.88
N ASP A 18 3.63 9.36 7.37
CA ASP A 18 4.55 10.04 8.28
C ASP A 18 4.78 9.22 9.56
N ALA A 19 3.71 8.64 10.13
CA ALA A 19 3.82 7.79 11.30
C ALA A 19 4.65 6.53 11.03
N LEU A 20 4.49 5.90 9.85
CA LEU A 20 5.32 4.77 9.46
C LEU A 20 6.80 5.17 9.31
N MET A 21 7.07 6.34 8.74
CA MET A 21 8.44 6.86 8.61
C MET A 21 9.11 7.13 9.96
N THR A 22 8.34 7.45 11.02
CA THR A 22 8.90 7.60 12.37
C THR A 22 9.42 6.28 12.96
N LEU A 23 8.94 5.13 12.46
CA LEU A 23 9.34 3.78 12.91
C LEU A 23 10.58 3.25 12.17
N SER A 24 11.48 4.15 11.79
CA SER A 24 12.68 3.88 10.99
C SER A 24 13.96 4.07 11.82
N GLY A 25 15.01 3.31 11.50
CA GLY A 25 16.35 3.40 12.11
C GLY A 25 16.34 3.00 13.59
N GLU A 26 16.82 3.91 14.45
CA GLU A 26 16.89 3.69 15.91
C GLU A 26 15.51 3.50 16.56
N ASN A 27 14.45 4.01 15.92
CA ASN A 27 13.07 3.89 16.39
C ASN A 27 12.33 2.66 15.82
N SER A 28 13.00 1.85 15.00
CA SER A 28 12.36 0.68 14.39
C SER A 28 11.99 -0.37 15.43
N ALA A 29 10.77 -0.90 15.32
CA ALA A 29 10.26 -1.91 16.22
C ALA A 29 10.84 -3.29 15.86
N SER A 30 11.15 -4.10 16.88
CA SER A 30 11.56 -5.50 16.65
C SER A 30 10.50 -6.33 15.91
N VAL A 31 9.21 -5.97 16.07
CA VAL A 31 8.08 -6.56 15.37
C VAL A 31 7.20 -5.44 14.82
N LEU A 32 6.94 -5.46 13.52
CA LEU A 32 6.09 -4.50 12.83
C LEU A 32 4.90 -5.24 12.19
N HIS A 33 3.68 -4.92 12.61
CA HIS A 33 2.45 -5.44 11.99
C HIS A 33 1.73 -4.31 11.27
N ILE A 34 1.52 -4.48 9.96
CA ILE A 34 0.80 -3.55 9.11
C ILE A 34 -0.43 -4.27 8.57
N ALA A 35 -1.62 -3.74 8.83
CA ALA A 35 -2.88 -4.25 8.30
C ALA A 35 -3.55 -3.18 7.45
N THR A 36 -3.56 -3.35 6.13
CA THR A 36 -4.02 -2.33 5.19
C THR A 36 -4.41 -2.90 3.81
N HIS A 37 -4.59 -2.06 2.79
CA HIS A 37 -4.75 -2.46 1.39
C HIS A 37 -3.43 -2.31 0.63
N GLY A 38 -3.14 -3.26 -0.26
CA GLY A 38 -2.00 -3.21 -1.18
C GLY A 38 -2.47 -3.02 -2.61
N PHE A 39 -1.62 -2.44 -3.45
CA PHE A 39 -1.87 -2.37 -4.89
C PHE A 39 -0.64 -2.84 -5.68
N PHE A 40 -0.91 -3.38 -6.86
CA PHE A 40 0.08 -3.69 -7.86
C PHE A 40 -0.49 -3.41 -9.25
N PHE A 41 0.32 -2.77 -10.10
CA PHE A 41 0.02 -2.58 -11.50
C PHE A 41 1.00 -3.39 -12.36
N PRO A 42 0.53 -4.22 -13.32
CA PRO A 42 1.40 -4.94 -14.24
C PRO A 42 2.18 -3.98 -15.15
N GLU A 43 3.14 -4.52 -15.91
CA GLU A 43 3.86 -3.68 -16.86
C GLU A 43 2.86 -2.99 -17.79
N PRO A 44 3.00 -1.67 -18.01
CA PRO A 44 2.12 -0.97 -18.94
C PRO A 44 2.29 -1.57 -20.34
N GLU A 45 1.40 -2.48 -20.74
CA GLU A 45 1.30 -2.89 -22.13
C GLU A 45 1.03 -1.64 -22.98
N LYS A 46 1.61 -1.57 -24.19
CA LYS A 46 1.63 -0.39 -25.07
C LYS A 46 0.26 0.17 -25.51
N LYS A 47 -0.85 -0.19 -24.86
CA LYS A 47 -2.16 0.43 -25.01
C LYS A 47 -2.84 0.50 -23.64
N TYR A 48 -2.76 1.68 -23.02
CA TYR A 48 -3.62 1.99 -21.88
C TYR A 48 -5.07 2.07 -22.38
N ASP A 49 -5.92 1.18 -21.91
CA ASP A 49 -7.36 1.36 -22.05
C ASP A 49 -7.76 2.46 -21.05
N GLU A 50 -8.27 3.56 -21.57
CA GLU A 50 -8.70 4.75 -20.81
C GLU A 50 -9.81 4.41 -19.77
N PHE A 51 -10.36 3.21 -19.87
CA PHE A 51 -11.54 2.73 -19.16
C PHE A 51 -11.27 2.04 -17.81
N THR A 52 -10.05 1.52 -17.57
CA THR A 52 -9.75 0.74 -16.34
C THR A 52 -9.23 1.56 -15.16
N THR A 53 -8.92 2.85 -15.33
CA THR A 53 -8.33 3.68 -14.27
C THR A 53 -9.12 4.98 -14.10
N GLY A 54 -10.25 4.89 -13.40
CA GLY A 54 -11.19 6.00 -13.21
C GLY A 54 -10.66 7.22 -12.43
N ASN A 55 -9.44 7.18 -11.87
CA ASN A 55 -8.94 8.25 -10.99
C ASN A 55 -7.49 8.68 -11.30
N THR A 56 -7.25 10.00 -11.34
CA THR A 56 -5.99 10.67 -11.70
C THR A 56 -4.76 10.16 -10.93
N GLY A 57 -4.88 9.90 -9.62
CA GLY A 57 -3.74 9.47 -8.77
C GLY A 57 -3.25 8.05 -9.08
N SER A 58 -4.17 7.10 -9.27
CA SER A 58 -3.83 5.71 -9.61
C SER A 58 -3.13 5.56 -10.97
N LYS A 59 -3.42 6.46 -11.92
CA LYS A 59 -2.75 6.52 -13.24
C LYS A 59 -1.26 6.88 -13.12
N LEU A 60 -0.87 7.71 -12.15
CA LEU A 60 0.53 8.08 -11.92
C LEU A 60 1.38 6.87 -11.56
N PHE A 61 0.88 6.01 -10.67
CA PHE A 61 1.58 4.79 -10.30
C PHE A 61 1.56 3.79 -11.44
N ALA A 62 0.39 3.50 -12.02
CA ALA A 62 0.24 2.50 -13.08
C ALA A 62 1.18 2.77 -14.27
N THR A 63 1.28 4.04 -14.70
CA THR A 63 2.07 4.44 -15.87
C THR A 63 3.58 4.52 -15.61
N SER A 64 4.01 4.34 -14.36
CA SER A 64 5.43 4.46 -14.00
C SER A 64 6.27 3.37 -14.67
N GLY A 65 7.35 3.79 -15.32
CA GLY A 65 8.37 2.89 -15.86
C GLY A 65 9.15 2.14 -14.79
N ASN A 66 9.13 2.59 -13.53
CA ASN A 66 9.76 1.89 -12.41
C ASN A 66 8.76 0.90 -11.77
N PRO A 67 9.00 -0.43 -11.82
CA PRO A 67 8.15 -1.43 -11.16
C PRO A 67 7.97 -1.20 -9.65
N LEU A 68 8.96 -0.59 -8.97
CA LEU A 68 8.90 -0.29 -7.54
C LEU A 68 7.91 0.83 -7.20
N LYS A 69 7.58 1.70 -8.17
CA LYS A 69 6.50 2.70 -8.01
C LYS A 69 5.12 2.14 -8.35
N ARG A 70 5.07 0.98 -9.03
CA ARG A 70 3.83 0.29 -9.43
C ARG A 70 3.29 -0.64 -8.36
N SER A 71 3.98 -0.77 -7.23
CA SER A 71 3.57 -1.58 -6.08
C SER A 71 3.71 -0.75 -4.80
N GLY A 72 2.79 -0.95 -3.87
CA GLY A 72 2.78 -0.20 -2.62
C GLY A 72 1.62 -0.60 -1.71
N ILE A 73 1.58 0.04 -0.55
CA ILE A 73 0.48 -0.07 0.40
C ILE A 73 -0.20 1.28 0.59
N VAL A 74 -1.49 1.20 0.89
CA VAL A 74 -2.38 2.34 1.15
C VAL A 74 -2.37 2.61 2.65
N LEU A 75 -2.42 3.86 3.08
CA LEU A 75 -2.44 4.28 4.49
C LEU A 75 -3.53 5.33 4.70
N SER A 76 -3.69 5.78 5.94
CA SER A 76 -4.59 6.90 6.26
C SER A 76 -4.24 8.13 5.40
N GLY A 77 -5.26 8.76 4.81
CA GLY A 77 -5.09 9.92 3.91
C GLY A 77 -5.12 9.58 2.42
N ALA A 78 -4.94 8.31 2.03
CA ALA A 78 -4.82 7.90 0.62
C ALA A 78 -6.01 8.30 -0.26
N ASN A 79 -7.22 8.37 0.29
CA ASN A 79 -8.43 8.74 -0.46
C ASN A 79 -8.33 10.13 -1.10
N ASN A 80 -7.56 11.04 -0.51
CA ASN A 80 -7.35 12.38 -1.04
C ASN A 80 -6.53 12.32 -2.32
N PHE A 81 -5.38 11.64 -2.28
CA PHE A 81 -4.50 11.50 -3.43
C PHE A 81 -5.07 10.56 -4.50
N TRP A 82 -5.55 9.39 -4.10
CA TRP A 82 -6.00 8.32 -5.00
C TRP A 82 -7.11 8.80 -5.93
N ARG A 83 -8.03 9.64 -5.42
CA ARG A 83 -9.17 10.17 -6.19
C ARG A 83 -8.88 11.51 -6.87
N LYS A 84 -8.17 12.44 -6.21
CA LYS A 84 -8.02 13.81 -6.70
C LYS A 84 -6.70 14.09 -7.43
N GLY A 85 -5.68 13.25 -7.24
CA GLY A 85 -4.33 13.49 -7.79
C GLY A 85 -3.64 14.75 -7.23
N GLU A 86 -4.20 15.33 -6.17
CA GLU A 86 -3.64 16.51 -5.51
C GLU A 86 -2.49 16.06 -4.61
N LYS A 87 -1.25 16.14 -5.12
CA LYS A 87 -0.07 16.10 -4.27
C LYS A 87 0.06 17.47 -3.61
N ASN A 88 -0.36 17.58 -2.35
CA ASN A 88 0.10 18.70 -1.53
C ASN A 88 1.58 18.43 -1.23
N GLU A 89 2.48 19.31 -1.67
CA GLU A 89 3.93 19.17 -1.47
C GLU A 89 4.33 19.07 0.02
N THR A 90 3.40 19.38 0.93
CA THR A 90 3.59 19.43 2.38
C THR A 90 2.91 18.32 3.17
N THR A 91 2.07 17.49 2.55
CA THR A 91 1.37 16.39 3.26
C THR A 91 1.58 15.08 2.53
N SER A 92 1.96 14.04 3.28
CA SER A 92 2.02 12.66 2.80
C SER A 92 0.74 12.31 2.02
N ASP A 93 0.91 11.62 0.90
CA ASP A 93 -0.21 11.29 0.01
C ASP A 93 -1.01 10.08 0.51
N GLY A 94 -0.58 9.50 1.63
CA GLY A 94 -1.18 8.34 2.26
C GLY A 94 -0.85 7.05 1.53
N ILE A 95 0.14 7.05 0.64
CA ILE A 95 0.59 5.89 -0.12
C ILE A 95 2.08 5.75 0.13
N ILE A 96 2.54 4.52 0.35
CA ILE A 96 3.97 4.24 0.39
C ILE A 96 4.28 3.14 -0.63
N THR A 97 5.08 3.52 -1.62
CA THR A 97 5.52 2.63 -2.69
C THR A 97 6.67 1.74 -2.24
N ALA A 98 6.91 0.65 -2.97
CA ALA A 98 8.08 -0.21 -2.75
C ALA A 98 9.39 0.58 -2.91
N GLU A 99 9.44 1.59 -3.79
CA GLU A 99 10.60 2.48 -3.92
C GLU A 99 10.83 3.31 -2.65
N GLU A 100 9.77 3.91 -2.10
CA GLU A 100 9.87 4.72 -0.88
C GLU A 100 10.24 3.88 0.34
N ILE A 101 9.73 2.65 0.43
CA ILE A 101 10.15 1.70 1.46
C ILE A 101 11.67 1.48 1.40
N ILE A 102 12.23 1.23 0.21
CA ILE A 102 13.66 0.98 0.05
C ILE A 102 14.50 2.21 0.42
N ASN A 103 14.05 3.39 0.01
CA ASN A 103 14.85 4.61 0.14
C ASN A 103 14.72 5.29 1.50
N ASN A 104 13.56 5.17 2.16
CA ASN A 104 13.21 6.00 3.31
C ASN A 104 13.02 5.19 4.61
N LEU A 105 12.79 3.87 4.53
CA LEU A 105 12.70 3.02 5.71
C LEU A 105 14.01 2.28 5.97
N ASN A 106 14.52 2.42 7.20
CA ASN A 106 15.55 1.58 7.77
C ASN A 106 14.90 0.68 8.83
N LEU A 107 14.86 -0.61 8.55
CA LEU A 107 14.27 -1.66 9.36
C LEU A 107 15.34 -2.64 9.86
N GLU A 108 16.62 -2.26 9.91
CA GLU A 108 17.73 -3.14 10.32
C GLU A 108 17.54 -3.76 11.72
N ASN A 109 16.84 -3.07 12.62
CA ASN A 109 16.49 -3.58 13.95
C ASN A 109 15.13 -4.30 14.00
N THR A 110 14.46 -4.46 12.86
CA THR A 110 13.18 -5.17 12.74
C THR A 110 13.43 -6.65 12.47
N GLU A 111 13.14 -7.48 13.47
CA GLU A 111 13.27 -8.94 13.35
C GLU A 111 12.16 -9.53 12.48
N PHE A 112 10.96 -8.96 12.54
CA PHE A 112 9.79 -9.53 11.90
C PHE A 112 8.79 -8.48 11.42
N VAL A 113 8.41 -8.56 10.14
CA VAL A 113 7.32 -7.79 9.55
C VAL A 113 6.15 -8.72 9.23
N LEU A 114 4.97 -8.42 9.73
CA LEU A 114 3.72 -9.01 9.29
C LEU A 114 2.96 -7.99 8.45
N LEU A 115 2.77 -8.26 7.17
CA LEU A 115 2.00 -7.42 6.27
C LEU A 115 0.70 -8.11 5.89
N SER A 116 -0.40 -7.66 6.49
CA SER A 116 -1.75 -8.08 6.18
C SER A 116 -2.36 -7.11 5.17
N ALA A 117 -2.04 -7.29 3.88
CA ALA A 117 -2.54 -6.42 2.82
C ALA A 117 -3.13 -7.20 1.65
N CYS A 118 -4.43 -7.01 1.37
CA CYS A 118 -5.07 -7.62 0.21
C CYS A 118 -4.74 -6.84 -1.06
N GLU A 119 -4.51 -7.56 -2.16
CA GLU A 119 -4.26 -6.97 -3.48
C GLU A 119 -5.57 -6.44 -4.09
N THR A 120 -5.72 -5.12 -4.17
CA THR A 120 -6.73 -4.48 -5.00
C THR A 120 -6.11 -4.11 -6.35
N GLY A 121 -5.77 -5.13 -7.14
CA GLY A 121 -5.26 -4.97 -8.51
C GLY A 121 -6.40 -5.08 -9.53
N LEU A 122 -6.64 -4.00 -10.25
CA LEU A 122 -7.57 -3.81 -11.38
C LEU A 122 -7.25 -4.67 -12.63
N GLY A 123 -6.77 -5.89 -12.47
CA GLY A 123 -6.42 -6.76 -13.59
C GLY A 123 -5.76 -8.06 -13.16
N ASP A 124 -5.83 -9.03 -14.06
CA ASP A 124 -5.23 -10.37 -13.90
C ASP A 124 -3.74 -10.24 -13.60
N ILE A 125 -3.25 -10.91 -12.55
CA ILE A 125 -1.84 -10.90 -12.14
C ILE A 125 -1.06 -11.75 -13.15
N LYS A 126 -0.84 -11.22 -14.35
CA LYS A 126 0.14 -11.75 -15.29
C LYS A 126 1.48 -11.11 -14.98
N GLY A 127 2.13 -11.61 -13.93
CA GLY A 127 3.48 -11.20 -13.56
C GLY A 127 3.63 -11.07 -12.05
N GLY A 128 4.21 -12.08 -11.40
CA GLY A 128 4.49 -12.06 -9.98
C GLY A 128 5.47 -10.96 -9.53
N GLU A 129 6.09 -10.23 -10.47
CA GLU A 129 7.14 -9.24 -10.19
C GLU A 129 6.71 -8.12 -9.23
N GLY A 130 5.42 -7.76 -9.21
CA GLY A 130 4.90 -6.72 -8.31
C GLY A 130 4.88 -7.08 -6.84
N VAL A 131 4.34 -8.26 -6.60
CA VAL A 131 4.24 -8.90 -5.30
C VAL A 131 5.63 -9.17 -4.74
N TYR A 132 6.51 -9.70 -5.59
CA TYR A 132 7.92 -9.85 -5.27
C TYR A 132 8.60 -8.50 -5.02
N GLY A 133 8.20 -7.44 -5.72
CA GLY A 133 8.72 -6.08 -5.55
C GLY A 133 8.48 -5.52 -4.16
N LEU A 134 7.25 -5.63 -3.65
CA LEU A 134 6.91 -5.15 -2.31
C LEU A 134 7.57 -5.99 -1.21
N GLN A 135 7.55 -7.33 -1.34
CA GLN A 135 8.27 -8.21 -0.41
C GLN A 135 9.77 -7.87 -0.36
N ARG A 136 10.39 -7.72 -1.53
CA ARG A 136 11.80 -7.38 -1.66
C ARG A 136 12.11 -6.00 -1.08
N ALA A 137 11.20 -5.04 -1.21
CA ALA A 137 11.39 -3.71 -0.65
C ALA A 137 11.57 -3.73 0.87
N PHE A 138 10.72 -4.44 1.61
CA PHE A 138 10.86 -4.58 3.07
C PHE A 138 12.15 -5.32 3.46
N GLN A 139 12.54 -6.33 2.70
CA GLN A 139 13.81 -7.04 2.93
C GLN A 139 15.01 -6.11 2.70
N LEU A 140 15.01 -5.32 1.62
CA LEU A 140 16.07 -4.36 1.32
C LEU A 140 16.11 -3.19 2.32
N ALA A 141 14.96 -2.81 2.88
CA ALA A 141 14.88 -1.85 3.97
C ALA A 141 15.50 -2.37 5.28
N GLY A 142 15.75 -3.69 5.41
CA GLY A 142 16.46 -4.28 6.56
C GLY A 142 15.64 -5.28 7.39
N ALA A 143 14.39 -5.55 7.05
CA ALA A 143 13.57 -6.52 7.77
C ALA A 143 14.15 -7.94 7.64
N LYS A 144 14.43 -8.60 8.77
CA LYS A 144 15.10 -9.92 8.81
C LYS A 144 14.18 -11.07 8.41
N ALA A 145 12.91 -10.98 8.74
CA ALA A 145 11.89 -11.94 8.35
C ALA A 145 10.56 -11.24 8.05
N MET A 146 9.78 -11.82 7.15
CA MET A 146 8.50 -11.27 6.70
C MET A 146 7.48 -12.37 6.47
N ILE A 147 6.24 -12.14 6.90
CA ILE A 147 5.05 -12.85 6.42
C ILE A 147 4.13 -11.84 5.76
N MET A 148 3.64 -12.15 4.57
CA MET A 148 2.69 -11.32 3.85
C MET A 148 1.54 -12.16 3.33
N SER A 149 0.31 -11.67 3.52
CA SER A 149 -0.89 -12.30 2.94
C SER A 149 -1.18 -11.68 1.57
N LEU A 150 -0.82 -12.37 0.48
CA LEU A 150 -0.93 -11.86 -0.90
C LEU A 150 -2.14 -12.39 -1.68
N TRP A 151 -3.11 -12.99 -1.01
CA TRP A 151 -4.27 -13.56 -1.69
C TRP A 151 -5.41 -12.55 -1.70
N LYS A 152 -5.94 -12.27 -2.90
CA LYS A 152 -7.26 -11.64 -3.05
C LYS A 152 -8.27 -12.51 -2.29
N VAL A 153 -8.71 -12.06 -1.12
CA VAL A 153 -9.86 -12.67 -0.46
C VAL A 153 -11.07 -12.19 -1.28
N PRO A 154 -11.81 -13.07 -1.97
CA PRO A 154 -13.01 -12.68 -2.67
C PRO A 154 -14.07 -12.37 -1.62
N ASP A 155 -14.07 -11.13 -1.14
CA ASP A 155 -15.08 -10.66 -0.21
C ASP A 155 -16.24 -10.11 -1.06
N GLU A 156 -17.27 -10.94 -1.27
CA GLU A 156 -18.50 -10.57 -1.99
C GLU A 156 -19.12 -9.27 -1.45
N LYS A 157 -18.87 -8.94 -0.17
CA LYS A 157 -19.34 -7.71 0.47
C LYS A 157 -18.50 -6.47 0.11
N THR A 158 -17.22 -6.63 -0.20
CA THR A 158 -16.33 -5.51 -0.59
C THR A 158 -16.51 -5.15 -2.07
N ALA A 159 -16.84 -6.12 -2.93
CA ALA A 159 -17.12 -5.87 -4.35
C ALA A 159 -18.34 -4.94 -4.57
N LEU A 160 -19.35 -5.00 -3.71
CA LEU A 160 -20.53 -4.14 -3.78
C LEU A 160 -20.24 -2.67 -3.47
N LEU A 161 -19.24 -2.39 -2.63
CA LEU A 161 -18.85 -1.02 -2.24
C LEU A 161 -18.04 -0.30 -3.33
N MET A 162 -17.32 -1.04 -4.19
CA MET A 162 -16.54 -0.47 -5.30
C MET A 162 -17.32 -0.42 -6.62
N ASN A 163 -18.50 -1.07 -6.69
CA ASN A 163 -19.43 -0.99 -7.82
C ASN A 163 -20.60 -0.02 -7.58
N SER A 164 -20.60 0.72 -6.46
CA SER A 164 -21.62 1.75 -6.20
C SER A 164 -21.24 3.09 -6.86
N SER A 165 -21.13 3.10 -8.17
CA SER A 165 -21.63 4.21 -8.98
C SER A 165 -23.14 4.06 -9.13
N THR A 166 -23.86 4.02 -8.01
CA THR A 166 -25.30 4.25 -8.00
C THR A 166 -25.50 5.77 -8.00
N PRO A 167 -26.12 6.34 -9.05
CA PRO A 167 -26.58 7.71 -8.98
C PRO A 167 -27.51 7.82 -7.77
N THR A 168 -27.23 8.79 -6.91
CA THR A 168 -28.24 9.32 -5.99
C THR A 168 -29.43 9.76 -6.83
N GLY A 169 -30.53 9.03 -6.71
CA GLY A 169 -31.79 9.27 -7.39
C GLY A 169 -32.92 8.55 -6.69
N TRP A 170 -33.11 8.85 -5.40
CA TRP A 170 -34.37 8.66 -4.69
C TRP A 170 -34.98 10.04 -4.50
N GLU A 171 -36.00 10.37 -5.28
CA GLU A 171 -37.10 11.21 -4.83
C GLU A 171 -38.40 10.54 -5.30
N GLU A 172 -39.13 10.04 -4.30
CA GLU A 172 -40.55 9.69 -4.15
C GLU A 172 -41.26 8.77 -5.18
#